data_AF-A0A3B8ZHG9-F1
#
_entry.id   AF-A0A3B8ZHG9-F1
#
_cell.length_a   1.000
_cell.length_b   1.000
_cell.length_c   1.000
_cell.angle_alpha   90.00
_cell.angle_beta   90.00
_cell.angle_gamma   90.00
#
_symmetry.space_group_name_H-M   'P 1'
#
loop_
_entity.id
_entity.type
_entity.pdbx_description
1 polymer ?
#
loop_
_entity_poly.entity_id
_entity_poly.type
_entity_poly.pdbx_seq_one_letter_code
_entity_poly.pdbx_strand_id
1 'polypeptide(L)'
;MNGFLYFRTKTQQFWLAALLILQGLLILQAEVQAYESVEQELRLVWGGAEPRVYQGTISITSGTLEIQRNLNVQPSAAGTQHAINGQTIAIAPHQQSTFGGMDLFVRGNLASQIKIQFQDPTTDRPTEYEVELKQLQEGVWVQPLDSKGNRIAIQRQVYDRLRVHETTVPPLLDANAMWQFSVSGYRTGLAAGQYQLVAQWSGRRSVTPLFSKTVEVDATGSFQPVQLELKAPAKEGGHRLEFQIHRGGLLTNLTGAKPMLVRSIDVGVMDASADTKAIRGWKPLLSVDTVAAIKPGNLAWLTTYTQNALAASSAEVKDLTGLGELKLPEQWSRLVPFSRAMTGVGSVTQVGQISTRTFLSGADSRKGSEQTCVTLAPSSWMALPLTGLQPGQPHRLRIEIPVDEGGNLSVAIKGAGHNDQSLEPQTSVVVNQSDSTQAEGSLTHDFVFWPSREQVSILLANNSRMKPASVGKVLLETAQMETVPAMAADTTISSDSIQSRHTSIYLDQPFLVDCMAAPRVPDTQSGQLLENWDTWQTVAERIVQQMRQAQVDTLHLTAATSSGSLMPLQSLRSLPSLDKSTFFSDGRAPESHDFVELLLRHLDRSKLRLIIEVELPQSLLAA
;
A
#
# COMPACT_ATOMS: atom_id res chain seq x y z
N MET A 1 21.57 -76.46 -60.91
CA MET A 1 20.62 -75.50 -60.27
C MET A 1 20.54 -75.85 -58.80
N ASN A 2 20.55 -74.83 -57.92
CA ASN A 2 20.57 -74.88 -56.44
C ASN A 2 21.91 -75.27 -55.80
N GLY A 3 22.64 -74.28 -55.29
CA GLY A 3 23.90 -74.51 -54.56
C GLY A 3 24.63 -73.22 -54.20
N PHE A 4 23.97 -72.31 -53.48
CA PHE A 4 24.63 -71.19 -52.81
C PHE A 4 23.75 -70.80 -51.64
N LEU A 5 24.13 -71.13 -50.40
CA LEU A 5 23.76 -70.35 -49.21
C LEU A 5 24.35 -70.94 -47.92
N TYR A 6 24.79 -70.01 -47.06
CA TYR A 6 25.07 -70.15 -45.63
C TYR A 6 26.43 -70.71 -45.18
N PHE A 7 27.46 -69.87 -45.29
CA PHE A 7 28.47 -69.72 -44.23
C PHE A 7 28.57 -68.22 -43.87
N ARG A 8 27.71 -67.75 -42.94
CA ARG A 8 27.95 -66.49 -42.24
C ARG A 8 28.87 -66.78 -41.05
N THR A 9 30.09 -66.25 -41.12
CA THR A 9 31.11 -66.40 -40.07
C THR A 9 30.68 -65.66 -38.81
N LYS A 10 30.96 -66.23 -37.63
CA LYS A 10 30.68 -65.62 -36.30
C LYS A 10 31.18 -64.17 -36.18
N THR A 11 32.20 -63.81 -36.97
CA THR A 11 32.78 -62.47 -37.06
C THR A 11 31.78 -61.43 -37.59
N GLN A 12 30.91 -61.76 -38.56
CA GLN A 12 29.91 -60.82 -39.07
C GLN A 12 28.81 -60.51 -38.04
N GLN A 13 28.44 -61.48 -37.20
CA GLN A 13 27.45 -61.24 -36.13
C GLN A 13 28.01 -60.33 -35.03
N PHE A 14 29.30 -60.44 -34.73
CA PHE A 14 29.95 -59.57 -33.74
C PHE A 14 30.03 -58.10 -34.21
N TRP A 15 30.38 -57.87 -35.48
CA TRP A 15 30.40 -56.52 -36.04
C TRP A 15 29.02 -55.88 -36.15
N LEU A 16 27.97 -56.66 -36.45
CA LEU A 16 26.58 -56.18 -36.44
C LEU A 16 26.11 -55.80 -35.04
N ALA A 17 26.43 -56.61 -34.03
CA ALA A 17 26.11 -56.30 -32.63
C ALA A 17 26.87 -55.07 -32.15
N ALA A 18 28.17 -54.95 -32.46
CA ALA A 18 28.96 -53.77 -32.14
C ALA A 18 28.44 -52.51 -32.84
N LEU A 19 28.02 -52.60 -34.10
CA LEU A 19 27.44 -51.48 -34.84
C LEU A 19 26.08 -51.06 -34.26
N LEU A 20 25.24 -52.01 -33.83
CA LEU A 20 23.96 -51.72 -33.17
C LEU A 20 24.15 -51.12 -31.78
N ILE A 21 25.15 -51.57 -31.01
CA ILE A 21 25.51 -50.96 -29.73
C ILE A 21 26.10 -49.56 -29.93
N LEU A 22 26.94 -49.36 -30.96
CA LEU A 22 27.51 -48.05 -31.28
C LEU A 22 26.43 -47.08 -31.80
N GLN A 23 25.47 -47.55 -32.61
CA GLN A 23 24.29 -46.78 -33.00
C GLN A 23 23.38 -46.50 -31.80
N GLY A 24 23.18 -47.46 -30.90
CA GLY A 24 22.47 -47.25 -29.64
C GLY A 24 23.13 -46.20 -28.75
N LEU A 25 24.47 -46.21 -28.65
CA LEU A 25 25.24 -45.20 -27.91
C LEU A 25 25.22 -43.82 -28.59
N LEU A 26 25.25 -43.76 -29.93
CA LEU A 26 25.14 -42.51 -30.68
C LEU A 26 23.72 -41.91 -30.60
N ILE A 27 22.69 -42.74 -30.53
CA ILE A 27 21.30 -42.31 -30.28
C ILE A 27 21.10 -41.89 -28.81
N LEU A 28 21.83 -42.48 -27.86
CA LEU A 28 21.85 -42.02 -26.46
C LEU A 28 22.71 -40.76 -26.23
N GLN A 29 23.66 -40.47 -27.11
CA GLN A 29 24.41 -39.20 -27.12
C GLN A 29 23.70 -38.08 -27.91
N ALA A 30 22.77 -38.44 -28.79
CA ALA A 30 21.86 -37.49 -29.39
C ALA A 30 20.87 -37.01 -28.31
N GLU A 31 20.92 -35.71 -28.03
CA GLU A 31 19.95 -34.94 -27.23
C GLU A 31 20.01 -35.05 -25.70
N VAL A 32 21.22 -35.08 -25.13
CA VAL A 32 21.47 -34.15 -24.01
C VAL A 32 21.96 -32.83 -24.62
N GLN A 33 21.12 -32.19 -25.43
CA GLN A 33 21.25 -30.73 -25.52
C GLN A 33 20.96 -30.27 -24.11
N ALA A 34 22.00 -29.82 -23.40
CA ALA A 34 21.81 -29.11 -22.15
C ALA A 34 20.95 -27.90 -22.49
N TYR A 35 19.64 -28.06 -22.34
CA TYR A 35 18.69 -26.99 -22.57
C TYR A 35 19.12 -25.85 -21.66
N GLU A 36 19.41 -24.70 -22.26
CA GLU A 36 19.83 -23.52 -21.52
C GLU A 36 18.75 -23.21 -20.47
N SER A 37 19.11 -23.36 -19.20
CA SER A 37 18.16 -23.07 -18.13
C SER A 37 17.96 -21.58 -18.04
N VAL A 38 16.71 -21.15 -17.98
CA VAL A 38 16.31 -19.77 -17.80
C VAL A 38 15.67 -19.60 -16.43
N GLU A 39 16.04 -18.52 -15.75
CA GLU A 39 15.43 -18.07 -14.52
C GLU A 39 14.61 -16.80 -14.76
N GLN A 40 13.34 -16.76 -14.42
CA GLN A 40 12.48 -15.59 -14.63
C GLN A 40 11.64 -15.31 -13.39
N GLU A 41 11.49 -14.02 -13.05
CA GLU A 41 10.45 -13.58 -12.13
C GLU A 41 9.20 -13.15 -12.89
N LEU A 42 8.10 -13.81 -12.60
CA LEU A 42 6.81 -13.64 -13.24
C LEU A 42 5.79 -13.17 -12.22
N ARG A 43 4.94 -12.22 -12.62
CA ARG A 43 3.72 -11.88 -11.89
C ARG A 43 2.55 -12.54 -12.56
N LEU A 44 1.86 -13.37 -11.78
CA LEU A 44 0.59 -13.96 -12.14
C LEU A 44 -0.50 -13.22 -11.36
N VAL A 45 -1.48 -12.65 -12.06
CA VAL A 45 -2.66 -12.02 -11.44
C VAL A 45 -3.93 -12.55 -12.06
N TRP A 46 -4.99 -12.60 -11.28
CA TRP A 46 -6.31 -13.01 -11.72
C TRP A 46 -7.42 -12.22 -10.99
N GLY A 47 -8.60 -12.17 -11.61
CA GLY A 47 -9.76 -11.49 -11.05
C GLY A 47 -10.39 -10.52 -12.04
N GLY A 48 -11.22 -9.60 -11.54
CA GLY A 48 -12.01 -8.70 -12.37
C GLY A 48 -13.18 -8.07 -11.61
N ALA A 49 -14.27 -7.81 -12.33
CA ALA A 49 -15.38 -7.01 -11.81
C ALA A 49 -16.26 -7.75 -10.78
N GLU A 50 -16.41 -9.07 -10.93
CA GLU A 50 -17.23 -9.88 -10.02
C GLU A 50 -16.33 -10.70 -9.07
N PRO A 51 -16.48 -10.57 -7.73
CA PRO A 51 -15.73 -11.39 -6.78
C PRO A 51 -15.97 -12.89 -6.96
N ARG A 52 -14.91 -13.71 -6.99
CA ARG A 52 -14.99 -15.17 -7.18
C ARG A 52 -13.98 -15.93 -6.31
N VAL A 53 -14.24 -17.22 -6.08
CA VAL A 53 -13.34 -18.16 -5.40
C VAL A 53 -12.69 -19.06 -6.45
N TYR A 54 -11.60 -18.60 -7.06
CA TYR A 54 -10.85 -19.44 -8.01
C TYR A 54 -9.92 -20.37 -7.23
N GLN A 55 -10.18 -21.67 -7.31
CA GLN A 55 -9.32 -22.71 -6.73
C GLN A 55 -8.67 -23.52 -7.84
N GLY A 56 -7.48 -24.05 -7.60
CA GLY A 56 -6.79 -24.82 -8.63
C GLY A 56 -5.30 -24.98 -8.42
N THR A 57 -4.59 -25.22 -9.52
CA THR A 57 -3.14 -25.45 -9.49
C THR A 57 -2.42 -24.68 -10.60
N ILE A 58 -1.16 -24.35 -10.33
CA ILE A 58 -0.21 -23.86 -11.32
C ILE A 58 0.94 -24.85 -11.34
N SER A 59 1.32 -25.33 -12.51
CA SER A 59 2.43 -26.27 -12.66
C SER A 59 3.36 -25.90 -13.81
N ILE A 60 4.59 -26.43 -13.80
CA ILE A 60 5.55 -26.30 -14.90
C ILE A 60 5.96 -27.69 -15.42
N THR A 61 6.01 -27.82 -16.75
CA THR A 61 6.34 -29.09 -17.43
C THR A 61 7.79 -29.54 -17.25
N SER A 62 8.74 -28.61 -17.17
CA SER A 62 10.17 -28.91 -17.02
C SER A 62 10.87 -27.75 -16.30
N GLY A 63 11.09 -27.90 -15.00
CA GLY A 63 11.67 -26.81 -14.20
C GLY A 63 11.24 -26.83 -12.75
N THR A 64 11.29 -25.66 -12.12
CA THR A 64 10.78 -25.40 -10.78
C THR A 64 9.99 -24.08 -10.71
N LEU A 65 8.96 -24.07 -9.88
CA LEU A 65 8.21 -22.89 -9.46
C LEU A 65 8.44 -22.63 -7.98
N GLU A 66 8.71 -21.38 -7.64
CA GLU A 66 8.85 -20.91 -6.26
C GLU A 66 8.00 -19.66 -6.06
N ILE A 67 7.17 -19.65 -5.01
CA ILE A 67 6.37 -18.46 -4.66
C ILE A 67 7.32 -17.46 -4.02
N GLN A 68 7.53 -16.31 -4.69
CA GLN A 68 8.29 -15.19 -4.13
C GLN A 68 7.39 -14.31 -3.27
N ARG A 69 6.16 -14.05 -3.73
CA ARG A 69 5.21 -13.19 -3.04
C ARG A 69 3.78 -13.62 -3.28
N ASN A 70 2.96 -13.50 -2.25
CA ASN A 70 1.51 -13.52 -2.37
C ASN A 70 1.00 -12.08 -2.54
N LEU A 71 0.29 -11.79 -3.64
CA LEU A 71 -0.22 -10.46 -3.95
C LEU A 71 -1.67 -10.26 -3.49
N ASN A 72 -2.28 -11.22 -2.79
CA ASN A 72 -3.65 -11.07 -2.33
C ASN A 72 -3.73 -9.98 -1.25
N VAL A 73 -4.76 -9.13 -1.32
CA VAL A 73 -4.95 -8.03 -0.35
C VAL A 73 -5.85 -8.39 0.82
N GLN A 74 -6.61 -9.49 0.72
CA GLN A 74 -7.54 -9.92 1.75
C GLN A 74 -6.81 -10.62 2.90
N PRO A 75 -7.11 -10.30 4.18
CA PRO A 75 -6.50 -10.97 5.33
C PRO A 75 -6.66 -12.51 5.31
N SER A 76 -7.81 -12.99 4.83
CA SER A 76 -8.12 -14.41 4.70
C SER A 76 -7.33 -15.13 3.60
N ALA A 77 -6.55 -14.40 2.81
CA ALA A 77 -5.77 -14.94 1.72
C ALA A 77 -4.38 -15.45 2.15
N ALA A 78 -3.98 -15.21 3.41
CA ALA A 78 -2.79 -15.79 3.99
C ALA A 78 -2.88 -17.32 3.96
N GLY A 79 -1.81 -17.99 3.52
CA GLY A 79 -1.77 -19.46 3.42
C GLY A 79 -2.60 -20.10 2.31
N THR A 80 -3.37 -19.33 1.53
CA THR A 80 -4.19 -19.86 0.43
C THR A 80 -3.37 -20.32 -0.78
N GLN A 81 -2.08 -20.00 -0.81
CA GLN A 81 -1.13 -20.36 -1.86
C GLN A 81 0.03 -21.12 -1.21
N HIS A 82 0.29 -22.33 -1.67
CA HIS A 82 1.41 -23.14 -1.15
C HIS A 82 1.98 -24.06 -2.23
N ALA A 83 3.30 -24.28 -2.16
CA ALA A 83 3.96 -25.24 -3.03
C ALA A 83 3.57 -26.66 -2.59
N ILE A 84 3.06 -27.47 -3.51
CA ILE A 84 2.86 -28.91 -3.31
C ILE A 84 4.21 -29.62 -3.42
N ASN A 85 4.99 -29.21 -4.42
CA ASN A 85 6.34 -29.66 -4.68
C ASN A 85 7.08 -28.55 -5.47
N GLY A 86 8.31 -28.80 -5.89
CA GLY A 86 9.08 -27.82 -6.65
C GLY A 86 8.50 -27.44 -8.02
N GLN A 87 7.48 -28.14 -8.54
CA GLN A 87 6.90 -27.92 -9.87
C GLN A 87 5.45 -27.44 -9.84
N THR A 88 4.74 -27.63 -8.73
CA THR A 88 3.31 -27.38 -8.63
C THR A 88 2.97 -26.56 -7.39
N ILE A 89 2.16 -25.53 -7.59
CA ILE A 89 1.59 -24.66 -6.56
C ILE A 89 0.08 -24.87 -6.52
N ALA A 90 -0.47 -25.03 -5.32
CA ALA A 90 -1.91 -25.06 -5.07
C ALA A 90 -2.44 -23.65 -4.75
N ILE A 91 -3.65 -23.36 -5.21
CA ILE A 91 -4.43 -22.16 -4.88
C ILE A 91 -5.77 -22.62 -4.29
N ALA A 92 -6.02 -22.28 -3.03
CA ALA A 92 -7.22 -22.68 -2.29
C ALA A 92 -7.75 -21.53 -1.42
N PRO A 93 -8.32 -20.47 -2.04
CA PRO A 93 -8.91 -19.37 -1.29
C PRO A 93 -10.17 -19.80 -0.52
N HIS A 94 -10.38 -19.22 0.65
CA HIS A 94 -11.56 -19.49 1.49
C HIS A 94 -12.69 -18.47 1.30
N GLN A 95 -12.44 -17.37 0.59
CA GLN A 95 -13.37 -16.26 0.40
C GLN A 95 -13.35 -15.75 -1.04
N GLN A 96 -14.43 -15.11 -1.46
CA GLN A 96 -14.52 -14.47 -2.76
C GLN A 96 -13.62 -13.23 -2.79
N SER A 97 -12.88 -13.06 -3.87
CA SER A 97 -12.07 -11.86 -4.12
C SER A 97 -12.27 -11.35 -5.54
N THR A 98 -12.21 -10.02 -5.70
CA THR A 98 -12.12 -9.37 -7.01
C THR A 98 -10.70 -9.42 -7.59
N PHE A 99 -9.71 -9.72 -6.75
CA PHE A 99 -8.30 -9.73 -7.12
C PHE A 99 -7.55 -10.85 -6.40
N GLY A 100 -6.78 -11.61 -7.16
CA GLY A 100 -5.77 -12.50 -6.63
C GLY A 100 -4.49 -12.41 -7.44
N GLY A 101 -3.37 -12.76 -6.82
CA GLY A 101 -2.10 -12.77 -7.52
C GLY A 101 -0.95 -13.35 -6.72
N MET A 102 0.15 -13.59 -7.41
CA MET A 102 1.43 -13.99 -6.84
C MET A 102 2.59 -13.58 -7.76
N ASP A 103 3.74 -13.31 -7.16
CA ASP A 103 5.01 -13.28 -7.88
C ASP A 103 5.68 -14.66 -7.74
N LEU A 104 6.17 -15.18 -8.87
CA LEU A 104 6.74 -16.51 -9.04
C LEU A 104 8.18 -16.38 -9.53
N PHE A 105 9.10 -17.10 -8.89
CA PHE A 105 10.41 -17.36 -9.45
C PHE A 105 10.37 -18.70 -10.18
N VAL A 106 10.72 -18.68 -11.46
CA VAL A 106 10.61 -19.83 -12.36
C VAL A 106 11.98 -20.18 -12.89
N ARG A 107 12.42 -21.43 -12.68
CA ARG A 107 13.60 -22.01 -13.35
C ARG A 107 13.11 -23.05 -14.34
N GLY A 108 13.52 -22.99 -15.60
CA GLY A 108 13.10 -23.95 -16.62
C GLY A 108 13.94 -23.81 -17.87
N ASN A 109 13.44 -24.23 -19.03
CA ASN A 109 13.97 -23.85 -20.34
C ASN A 109 12.94 -23.02 -21.11
N LEU A 110 13.30 -22.41 -22.24
CA LEU A 110 12.37 -21.54 -22.99
C LEU A 110 11.12 -22.27 -23.52
N ALA A 111 11.22 -23.58 -23.76
CA ALA A 111 10.11 -24.42 -24.19
C ALA A 111 9.23 -24.90 -23.03
N SER A 112 9.62 -24.60 -21.78
CA SER A 112 8.86 -24.99 -20.61
C SER A 112 7.53 -24.25 -20.59
N GLN A 113 6.47 -25.00 -20.38
CA GLN A 113 5.11 -24.49 -20.30
C GLN A 113 4.68 -24.38 -18.84
N ILE A 114 4.14 -23.21 -18.50
CA ILE A 114 3.35 -23.01 -17.28
C ILE A 114 1.92 -23.41 -17.61
N LYS A 115 1.38 -24.36 -16.86
CA LYS A 115 0.00 -24.82 -16.94
C LYS A 115 -0.78 -24.33 -15.74
N ILE A 116 -1.96 -23.75 -15.98
CA ILE A 116 -2.83 -23.23 -14.95
C ILE A 116 -4.18 -23.91 -15.09
N GLN A 117 -4.66 -24.53 -14.02
CA GLN A 117 -5.98 -25.15 -13.98
C GLN A 117 -6.78 -24.48 -12.88
N PHE A 118 -7.86 -23.75 -13.24
CA PHE A 118 -8.77 -23.11 -12.28
C PHE A 118 -10.17 -23.68 -12.39
N GLN A 119 -10.75 -24.03 -11.25
CA GLN A 119 -12.16 -24.40 -11.14
C GLN A 119 -12.99 -23.14 -10.91
N ASP A 120 -13.91 -22.86 -11.84
CA ASP A 120 -14.95 -21.86 -11.65
C ASP A 120 -16.06 -22.48 -10.78
N PRO A 121 -16.42 -21.85 -9.65
CA PRO A 121 -17.45 -22.37 -8.74
C PRO A 121 -18.85 -22.46 -9.37
N THR A 122 -19.08 -21.85 -10.55
CA THR A 122 -20.38 -21.87 -11.23
C THR A 122 -20.53 -22.98 -12.26
N THR A 123 -19.45 -23.39 -12.92
CA THR A 123 -19.50 -24.39 -14.00
C THR A 123 -19.02 -25.77 -13.58
N ASP A 124 -18.37 -25.88 -12.41
CA ASP A 124 -17.74 -27.09 -11.84
C ASP A 124 -16.73 -27.79 -12.78
N ARG A 125 -16.43 -27.16 -13.92
CA ARG A 125 -15.45 -27.61 -14.91
C ARG A 125 -14.19 -26.77 -14.76
N PRO A 126 -13.01 -27.40 -14.60
CA PRO A 126 -11.76 -26.67 -14.60
C PRO A 126 -11.50 -26.08 -15.98
N THR A 127 -11.08 -24.82 -16.01
CA THR A 127 -10.53 -24.19 -17.21
C THR A 127 -9.02 -24.29 -17.16
N GLU A 128 -8.43 -24.76 -18.26
CA GLU A 128 -7.00 -24.98 -18.39
C GLU A 128 -6.38 -23.94 -19.32
N TYR A 129 -5.21 -23.45 -18.93
CA TYR A 129 -4.42 -22.50 -19.69
C TYR A 129 -2.97 -22.94 -19.74
N GLU A 130 -2.31 -22.67 -20.87
CA GLU A 130 -0.90 -22.98 -21.08
C GLU A 130 -0.19 -21.78 -21.71
N VAL A 131 1.02 -21.50 -21.24
CA VAL A 131 1.91 -20.47 -21.81
C VAL A 131 3.36 -20.91 -21.72
N GLU A 132 4.12 -20.71 -22.80
CA GLU A 132 5.55 -21.02 -22.83
C GLU A 132 6.38 -19.88 -22.22
N LEU A 133 7.47 -20.20 -21.51
CA LEU A 133 8.39 -19.20 -20.96
C LEU A 133 8.99 -18.29 -22.05
N LYS A 134 9.11 -18.79 -23.29
CA LYS A 134 9.51 -17.99 -24.45
C LYS A 134 8.53 -16.84 -24.73
N GLN A 135 7.23 -17.10 -24.68
CA GLN A 135 6.20 -16.10 -24.96
C GLN A 135 6.20 -14.96 -23.92
N LEU A 136 6.56 -15.28 -22.67
CA LEU A 136 6.63 -14.32 -21.57
C LEU A 136 7.88 -13.43 -21.60
N GLN A 137 8.85 -13.70 -22.47
CA GLN A 137 10.03 -12.83 -22.60
C GLN A 137 9.67 -11.48 -23.20
N GLU A 138 8.70 -11.45 -24.12
CA GLU A 138 8.45 -10.31 -25.00
C GLU A 138 7.22 -9.49 -24.60
N GLY A 139 6.32 -10.02 -23.76
CA GLY A 139 5.08 -9.32 -23.43
C GLY A 139 4.28 -9.88 -22.26
N VAL A 140 3.04 -9.38 -22.19
CA VAL A 140 2.03 -9.81 -21.22
C VAL A 140 1.13 -10.83 -21.89
N TRP A 141 0.97 -11.99 -21.27
CA TRP A 141 -0.01 -13.00 -21.69
C TRP A 141 -1.29 -12.79 -20.88
N VAL A 142 -2.44 -12.63 -21.54
CA VAL A 142 -3.74 -12.38 -20.89
C VAL A 142 -4.80 -13.28 -21.49
N GLN A 143 -5.61 -13.93 -20.67
CA GLN A 143 -6.76 -14.74 -21.08
C GLN A 143 -8.01 -14.40 -20.27
N PRO A 144 -9.22 -14.55 -20.85
CA PRO A 144 -10.46 -14.49 -20.08
C PRO A 144 -10.53 -15.69 -19.13
N LEU A 145 -10.96 -15.47 -17.88
CA LEU A 145 -11.21 -16.54 -16.92
C LEU A 145 -12.63 -17.09 -17.00
N ASP A 146 -13.59 -16.21 -17.29
CA ASP A 146 -15.00 -16.55 -17.37
C ASP A 146 -15.77 -15.56 -18.27
N SER A 147 -17.08 -15.77 -18.37
CA SER A 147 -18.00 -14.91 -19.13
C SER A 147 -18.36 -13.60 -18.40
N LYS A 148 -17.87 -13.39 -17.17
CA LYS A 148 -18.17 -12.23 -16.31
C LYS A 148 -17.11 -11.14 -16.39
N GLY A 149 -16.15 -11.30 -17.29
CA GLY A 149 -15.10 -10.33 -17.54
C GLY A 149 -13.92 -10.45 -16.59
N ASN A 150 -13.85 -11.52 -15.79
CA ASN A 150 -12.64 -11.84 -15.05
C ASN A 150 -11.55 -12.33 -16.01
N ARG A 151 -10.29 -12.06 -15.67
CA ARG A 151 -9.13 -12.35 -16.51
C ARG A 151 -7.99 -12.91 -15.68
N ILE A 152 -7.10 -13.61 -16.37
CA ILE A 152 -5.81 -14.05 -15.86
C ILE A 152 -4.72 -13.43 -16.71
N ALA A 153 -3.65 -12.95 -16.06
CA ALA A 153 -2.51 -12.38 -16.75
C ALA A 153 -1.20 -12.89 -16.15
N ILE A 154 -0.26 -13.23 -17.02
CA ILE A 154 1.13 -13.53 -16.66
C ILE A 154 2.02 -12.53 -17.36
N GLN A 155 2.89 -11.88 -16.60
CA GLN A 155 3.92 -11.00 -17.16
C GLN A 155 5.25 -11.18 -16.45
N ARG A 156 6.32 -11.11 -17.21
CA ARG A 156 7.67 -11.01 -16.67
C ARG A 156 7.86 -9.66 -15.99
N GLN A 157 8.40 -9.66 -14.78
CA GLN A 157 8.61 -8.44 -14.01
C GLN A 157 9.66 -7.54 -14.68
N VAL A 158 9.42 -6.22 -14.67
CA VAL A 158 10.34 -5.24 -15.30
C VAL A 158 11.72 -5.31 -14.65
N TYR A 159 11.74 -5.43 -13.32
CA TYR A 159 12.97 -5.51 -12.53
C TYR A 159 13.76 -6.81 -12.77
N ASP A 160 13.16 -7.84 -13.39
CA ASP A 160 13.87 -9.07 -13.77
C ASP A 160 14.77 -8.89 -15.01
N ARG A 161 14.47 -7.90 -15.87
CA ARG A 161 15.25 -7.64 -17.09
C ARG A 161 16.55 -6.90 -16.79
N LEU A 162 16.50 -5.95 -15.87
CA LEU A 162 17.67 -5.25 -15.33
C LEU A 162 17.75 -5.58 -13.85
N ARG A 163 18.56 -6.56 -13.44
CA ARG A 163 18.64 -7.01 -12.05
C ARG A 163 19.60 -6.13 -11.27
N VAL A 164 19.17 -5.63 -10.12
CA VAL A 164 20.01 -4.96 -9.13
C VAL A 164 20.30 -5.97 -8.04
N HIS A 165 21.57 -6.26 -7.84
CA HIS A 165 22.05 -7.22 -6.85
C HIS A 165 22.60 -6.44 -5.68
N GLU A 166 21.89 -6.55 -4.56
CA GLU A 166 22.23 -5.97 -3.27
C GLU A 166 22.08 -6.98 -2.16
N THR A 167 22.69 -6.68 -1.03
CA THR A 167 22.55 -7.47 0.19
C THR A 167 21.24 -7.16 0.93
N THR A 168 20.58 -6.01 0.67
CA THR A 168 19.30 -5.60 1.32
C THR A 168 18.50 -4.66 0.41
N VAL A 169 17.24 -4.99 0.07
CA VAL A 169 16.31 -4.18 -0.76
C VAL A 169 14.92 -4.16 -0.11
N PRO A 170 14.17 -3.03 -0.07
CA PRO A 170 14.49 -1.69 -0.58
C PRO A 170 15.38 -0.91 0.40
N PRO A 171 16.34 -0.10 -0.09
CA PRO A 171 17.27 0.60 0.78
C PRO A 171 16.64 1.82 1.44
N LEU A 172 16.79 1.90 2.76
CA LEU A 172 16.69 3.13 3.52
C LEU A 172 18.11 3.60 3.85
N LEU A 173 18.56 4.67 3.19
CA LEU A 173 19.92 5.19 3.25
C LEU A 173 20.01 6.41 4.15
N ASP A 174 21.19 6.64 4.75
CA ASP A 174 21.50 7.93 5.34
C ASP A 174 21.75 8.97 4.25
N ALA A 175 21.37 10.23 4.51
CA ALA A 175 21.66 11.34 3.62
C ALA A 175 23.17 11.43 3.33
N ASN A 176 23.54 11.59 2.06
CA ASN A 176 24.91 11.61 1.58
C ASN A 176 25.73 10.31 1.74
N ALA A 177 25.13 9.20 2.22
CA ALA A 177 25.83 7.92 2.30
C ALA A 177 26.28 7.41 0.92
N MET A 178 27.40 6.68 0.90
CA MET A 178 27.82 5.94 -0.29
C MET A 178 27.11 4.59 -0.30
N TRP A 179 26.53 4.24 -1.44
CA TRP A 179 25.81 3.00 -1.64
C TRP A 179 26.45 2.23 -2.79
N GLN A 180 26.87 1.00 -2.50
CA GLN A 180 27.55 0.11 -3.43
C GLN A 180 26.66 -1.09 -3.75
N PHE A 181 26.48 -1.34 -5.04
CA PHE A 181 25.65 -2.43 -5.55
C PHE A 181 26.06 -2.78 -6.98
N SER A 182 25.47 -3.83 -7.54
CA SER A 182 25.70 -4.17 -8.94
C SER A 182 24.44 -4.29 -9.76
N VAL A 183 24.53 -3.96 -11.05
CA VAL A 183 23.43 -4.05 -12.01
C VAL A 183 23.81 -4.97 -13.15
N SER A 184 22.97 -5.95 -13.47
CA SER A 184 23.15 -6.84 -14.62
C SER A 184 21.92 -6.81 -15.52
N GLY A 185 22.11 -7.16 -16.79
CA GLY A 185 21.00 -7.40 -17.72
C GLY A 185 20.80 -8.88 -17.86
N TYR A 186 19.56 -9.33 -17.76
CA TYR A 186 19.25 -10.74 -17.94
C TYR A 186 18.14 -10.88 -18.98
N ARG A 187 18.50 -11.39 -20.16
CA ARG A 187 17.58 -11.58 -21.30
C ARG A 187 16.68 -10.36 -21.52
N THR A 188 17.32 -9.20 -21.65
CA THR A 188 16.69 -7.87 -21.66
C THR A 188 15.70 -7.65 -22.80
N GLY A 189 15.71 -8.51 -23.82
CA GLY A 189 15.01 -8.32 -25.10
C GLY A 189 15.79 -7.42 -26.07
N LEU A 190 16.98 -6.97 -25.69
CA LEU A 190 17.88 -6.22 -26.56
C LEU A 190 18.68 -7.17 -27.44
N ALA A 191 18.95 -6.74 -28.68
CA ALA A 191 19.84 -7.48 -29.57
C ALA A 191 21.29 -7.44 -29.05
N ALA A 192 22.11 -8.40 -29.48
CA ALA A 192 23.53 -8.39 -29.15
C ALA A 192 24.21 -7.10 -29.66
N GLY A 193 25.10 -6.53 -28.84
CA GLY A 193 25.84 -5.31 -29.19
C GLY A 193 26.21 -4.45 -28.00
N GLN A 194 26.73 -3.25 -28.29
CA GLN A 194 27.15 -2.28 -27.27
C GLN A 194 26.03 -1.29 -26.93
N TYR A 195 25.81 -1.12 -25.64
CA TYR A 195 24.79 -0.24 -25.07
C TYR A 195 25.38 0.63 -23.98
N GLN A 196 24.73 1.75 -23.67
CA GLN A 196 25.08 2.59 -22.54
C GLN A 196 24.09 2.38 -21.40
N LEU A 197 24.58 1.90 -20.25
CA LEU A 197 23.87 1.88 -18.99
C LEU A 197 24.07 3.21 -18.27
N VAL A 198 22.97 3.87 -17.94
CA VAL A 198 22.95 5.16 -17.26
C VAL A 198 22.14 5.03 -15.97
N ALA A 199 22.64 5.58 -14.86
CA ALA A 199 21.88 5.69 -13.60
C ALA A 199 21.70 7.16 -13.19
N GLN A 200 20.48 7.53 -12.77
CA GLN A 200 20.15 8.90 -12.36
C GLN A 200 18.98 8.97 -11.36
N TRP A 201 18.99 9.97 -10.48
CA TRP A 201 17.84 10.29 -9.63
C TRP A 201 16.74 10.95 -10.48
N SER A 202 15.53 10.38 -10.48
CA SER A 202 14.36 10.92 -11.20
C SER A 202 13.93 12.28 -10.64
N GLY A 203 13.18 13.05 -11.43
CA GLY A 203 12.65 14.37 -11.04
C GLY A 203 13.67 15.52 -11.06
N ARG A 204 14.98 15.24 -11.05
CA ARG A 204 15.99 16.24 -11.39
C ARG A 204 16.21 16.23 -12.90
N ARG A 205 15.97 17.37 -13.56
CA ARG A 205 16.54 17.66 -14.89
C ARG A 205 18.06 17.89 -14.76
N SER A 206 18.77 16.98 -14.12
CA SER A 206 20.22 17.00 -14.13
C SER A 206 20.66 16.61 -15.53
N VAL A 207 21.40 17.50 -16.18
CA VAL A 207 21.99 17.22 -17.49
C VAL A 207 23.10 16.16 -17.36
N THR A 208 23.66 15.96 -16.17
CA THR A 208 24.73 15.00 -15.92
C THR A 208 24.18 13.77 -15.18
N PRO A 209 24.30 12.56 -15.76
CA PRO A 209 23.95 11.34 -15.07
C PRO A 209 24.90 11.08 -13.90
N LEU A 210 24.43 10.38 -12.87
CA LEU A 210 25.27 10.01 -11.73
C LEU A 210 26.33 8.98 -12.12
N PHE A 211 25.95 8.11 -13.06
CA PHE A 211 26.77 7.02 -13.55
C PHE A 211 26.45 6.75 -15.01
N SER A 212 27.48 6.41 -15.79
CA SER A 212 27.35 6.04 -17.20
C SER A 212 28.45 5.06 -17.56
N LYS A 213 28.09 3.85 -18.03
CA LYS A 213 29.06 2.84 -18.48
C LYS A 213 28.55 2.09 -19.71
N THR A 214 29.46 1.81 -20.64
CA THR A 214 29.15 0.93 -21.77
C THR A 214 29.06 -0.52 -21.29
N VAL A 215 28.01 -1.22 -21.70
CA VAL A 215 27.78 -2.64 -21.44
C VAL A 215 27.67 -3.39 -22.77
N GLU A 216 28.16 -4.62 -22.79
CA GLU A 216 28.06 -5.50 -23.95
C GLU A 216 26.95 -6.53 -23.70
N VAL A 217 25.93 -6.48 -24.55
CA VAL A 217 24.81 -7.42 -24.53
C VAL A 217 25.17 -8.60 -25.43
N ASP A 218 25.10 -9.80 -24.88
CA ASP A 218 25.39 -11.05 -25.58
C ASP A 218 24.23 -11.52 -26.48
N ALA A 219 24.41 -12.66 -27.16
CA ALA A 219 23.40 -13.26 -28.04
C ALA A 219 22.10 -13.67 -27.32
N THR A 220 22.14 -13.84 -25.99
CA THR A 220 20.95 -14.15 -25.18
C THR A 220 20.19 -12.89 -24.74
N GLY A 221 20.75 -11.70 -25.02
CA GLY A 221 20.23 -10.43 -24.55
C GLY A 221 20.66 -10.09 -23.11
N SER A 222 21.73 -10.71 -22.61
CA SER A 222 22.21 -10.53 -21.22
C SER A 222 23.54 -9.77 -21.18
N PHE A 223 23.86 -9.14 -20.05
CA PHE A 223 25.16 -8.53 -19.80
C PHE A 223 25.59 -8.74 -18.34
N GLN A 224 26.90 -8.86 -18.14
CA GLN A 224 27.50 -9.17 -16.83
C GLN A 224 27.26 -8.06 -15.79
N PRO A 225 27.21 -8.40 -14.48
CA PRO A 225 27.06 -7.40 -13.43
C PRO A 225 28.10 -6.28 -13.50
N VAL A 226 27.61 -5.05 -13.46
CA VAL A 226 28.41 -3.82 -13.38
C VAL A 226 28.33 -3.31 -11.96
N GLN A 227 29.47 -3.10 -11.30
CA GLN A 227 29.53 -2.46 -9.99
C GLN A 227 29.28 -0.96 -10.11
N LEU A 228 28.42 -0.42 -9.25
CA LEU A 228 28.12 1.00 -9.12
C LEU A 228 28.39 1.44 -7.68
N GLU A 229 28.82 2.68 -7.56
CA GLU A 229 28.95 3.37 -6.28
C GLU A 229 28.27 4.73 -6.43
N LEU A 230 27.16 4.92 -5.75
CA LEU A 230 26.33 6.13 -5.85
C LEU A 230 26.25 6.82 -4.50
N LYS A 231 26.29 8.16 -4.52
CA LYS A 231 26.02 8.96 -3.33
C LYS A 231 24.51 9.19 -3.18
N ALA A 232 23.97 8.83 -2.02
CA ALA A 232 22.58 9.09 -1.66
C ALA A 232 22.30 10.61 -1.69
N PRO A 233 21.08 11.04 -2.05
CA PRO A 233 20.66 12.43 -1.98
C PRO A 233 20.92 13.04 -0.61
N ALA A 234 21.24 14.33 -0.56
CA ALA A 234 21.40 15.05 0.70
C ALA A 234 20.05 15.40 1.37
N LYS A 235 18.95 15.37 0.60
CA LYS A 235 17.63 15.75 1.08
C LYS A 235 16.88 14.50 1.56
N GLU A 236 16.41 14.53 2.80
CA GLU A 236 15.49 13.52 3.36
C GLU A 236 14.21 13.37 2.52
N GLY A 237 13.70 12.14 2.43
CA GLY A 237 12.47 11.79 1.72
C GLY A 237 12.60 10.56 0.83
N GLY A 238 11.54 10.28 0.08
CA GLY A 238 11.55 9.28 -0.98
C GLY A 238 12.22 9.80 -2.24
N HIS A 239 13.09 8.99 -2.82
CA HIS A 239 13.75 9.25 -4.09
C HIS A 239 13.57 8.06 -5.00
N ARG A 240 13.64 8.28 -6.31
CA ARG A 240 13.62 7.20 -7.28
C ARG A 240 14.89 7.23 -8.11
N LEU A 241 15.62 6.11 -8.09
CA LEU A 241 16.77 5.86 -8.93
C LEU A 241 16.31 5.17 -10.21
N GLU A 242 16.65 5.73 -11.36
CA GLU A 242 16.35 5.15 -12.66
C GLU A 242 17.61 4.61 -13.32
N PHE A 243 17.55 3.36 -13.77
CA PHE A 243 18.50 2.73 -14.68
C PHE A 243 17.93 2.75 -16.09
N GLN A 244 18.70 3.27 -17.03
CA GLN A 244 18.31 3.42 -18.41
C GLN A 244 19.34 2.78 -19.33
N ILE A 245 18.88 1.97 -20.29
CA ILE A 245 19.72 1.42 -21.34
C ILE A 245 19.48 2.17 -22.65
N HIS A 246 20.54 2.73 -23.22
CA HIS A 246 20.54 3.43 -24.50
C HIS A 246 21.37 2.66 -25.51
N ARG A 247 20.99 2.69 -26.80
CA ARG A 247 21.83 2.10 -27.86
C ARG A 247 23.11 2.93 -28.02
N GLY A 248 24.27 2.27 -28.07
CA GLY A 248 25.57 2.95 -28.20
C GLY A 248 25.67 3.74 -29.52
N GLY A 249 26.04 5.02 -29.41
CA GLY A 249 26.32 5.92 -30.53
C GLY A 249 27.00 7.20 -30.04
N LEU A 250 27.86 7.82 -30.85
CA LEU A 250 28.69 8.96 -30.41
C LEU A 250 27.90 10.21 -29.93
N LEU A 251 26.58 10.25 -30.15
CA LEU A 251 25.72 11.42 -29.89
C LEU A 251 24.52 11.14 -28.97
N THR A 252 24.35 9.93 -28.42
CA THR A 252 23.13 9.59 -27.65
C THR A 252 22.96 10.42 -26.37
N ASN A 253 24.05 10.90 -25.77
CA ASN A 253 23.98 11.75 -24.58
C ASN A 253 23.54 13.19 -24.88
N LEU A 254 23.56 13.64 -26.14
CA LEU A 254 23.25 15.03 -26.52
C LEU A 254 21.82 15.22 -27.05
N THR A 255 21.13 14.16 -27.48
CA THR A 255 19.89 14.28 -28.28
C THR A 255 18.61 13.84 -27.57
N GLY A 256 18.66 13.50 -26.28
CA GLY A 256 17.45 13.08 -25.54
C GLY A 256 16.84 11.80 -26.11
N ALA A 257 17.69 10.86 -26.56
CA ALA A 257 17.24 9.58 -27.09
C ALA A 257 16.35 8.85 -26.08
N LYS A 258 15.22 8.29 -26.55
CA LYS A 258 14.33 7.49 -25.71
C LYS A 258 15.07 6.23 -25.24
N PRO A 259 15.14 5.96 -23.93
CA PRO A 259 15.76 4.73 -23.44
C PRO A 259 15.04 3.50 -23.99
N MET A 260 15.81 2.46 -24.33
CA MET A 260 15.26 1.19 -24.83
C MET A 260 14.71 0.32 -23.70
N LEU A 261 15.27 0.46 -22.50
CA LEU A 261 14.83 -0.22 -21.29
C LEU A 261 15.02 0.72 -20.11
N VAL A 262 14.04 0.77 -19.23
CA VAL A 262 14.06 1.56 -18.00
C VAL A 262 13.67 0.66 -16.84
N ARG A 263 14.44 0.74 -15.74
CA ARG A 263 14.07 0.20 -14.44
C ARG A 263 14.13 1.34 -13.42
N SER A 264 13.11 1.45 -12.59
CA SER A 264 13.07 2.35 -11.44
C SER A 264 13.37 1.56 -10.16
N ILE A 265 13.90 2.21 -9.13
CA ILE A 265 13.96 1.72 -7.74
C ILE A 265 13.58 2.87 -6.82
N ASP A 266 12.65 2.63 -5.90
CA ASP A 266 12.35 3.56 -4.82
C ASP A 266 13.36 3.40 -3.67
N VAL A 267 13.94 4.53 -3.25
CA VAL A 267 14.99 4.63 -2.24
C VAL A 267 14.55 5.63 -1.17
N GLY A 268 14.57 5.19 0.08
CA GLY A 268 14.30 6.05 1.23
C GLY A 268 15.61 6.73 1.64
N VAL A 269 15.56 8.02 1.93
CA VAL A 269 16.72 8.75 2.46
C VAL A 269 16.32 9.41 3.76
N MET A 270 17.09 9.17 4.80
CA MET A 270 16.89 9.75 6.14
C MET A 270 18.08 10.65 6.51
N ASP A 271 17.81 11.83 7.04
CA ASP A 271 18.83 12.69 7.64
C ASP A 271 18.63 12.74 9.15
N ALA A 272 19.45 11.99 9.88
CA ALA A 272 19.42 11.96 11.34
C ALA A 272 19.66 13.34 11.97
N SER A 273 20.29 14.27 11.23
CA SER A 273 20.56 15.64 11.69
C SER A 273 19.51 16.66 11.25
N ALA A 274 18.56 16.29 10.38
CA ALA A 274 17.55 17.22 9.90
C ALA A 274 16.60 17.64 11.02
N ASP A 275 16.22 18.92 10.98
CA ASP A 275 15.27 19.48 11.91
C ASP A 275 13.91 18.79 11.82
N THR A 276 13.24 18.67 12.97
CA THR A 276 11.92 18.03 13.06
C THR A 276 10.82 19.09 13.02
N LYS A 277 9.65 18.76 12.47
CA LYS A 277 8.50 19.67 12.51
C LYS A 277 7.67 19.42 13.76
N ALA A 278 7.21 20.49 14.40
CA ALA A 278 6.29 20.43 15.53
C ALA A 278 5.02 21.25 15.24
N ILE A 279 3.89 20.77 15.76
CA ILE A 279 2.60 21.44 15.65
C ILE A 279 2.53 22.53 16.73
N ARG A 280 2.35 23.79 16.33
CA ARG A 280 2.25 24.92 17.26
C ARG A 280 1.25 25.97 16.80
N GLY A 281 0.85 26.82 17.75
CA GLY A 281 0.02 27.98 17.46
C GLY A 281 -1.36 27.64 16.92
N TRP A 282 -2.09 26.74 17.61
CA TRP A 282 -3.49 26.44 17.29
C TRP A 282 -4.33 27.71 17.22
N LYS A 283 -5.01 27.91 16.10
CA LYS A 283 -5.92 29.03 15.85
C LYS A 283 -7.30 28.50 15.46
N PRO A 284 -8.38 29.05 16.04
CA PRO A 284 -9.73 28.68 15.64
C PRO A 284 -9.97 29.06 14.18
N LEU A 285 -10.40 28.09 13.39
CA LEU A 285 -10.76 28.26 11.98
C LEU A 285 -12.29 28.35 11.83
N LEU A 286 -13.02 27.44 12.48
CA LEU A 286 -14.47 27.36 12.41
C LEU A 286 -15.04 26.89 13.74
N SER A 287 -16.20 27.43 14.11
CA SER A 287 -16.97 27.01 15.28
C SER A 287 -18.40 26.74 14.84
N VAL A 288 -18.83 25.49 14.87
CA VAL A 288 -20.17 25.06 14.50
C VAL A 288 -20.96 24.77 15.77
N ASP A 289 -22.04 25.53 15.96
CA ASP A 289 -23.12 25.14 16.85
C ASP A 289 -23.98 24.10 16.11
N THR A 290 -23.99 22.86 16.60
CA THR A 290 -24.69 21.76 15.94
C THR A 290 -26.20 21.97 15.90
N VAL A 291 -26.78 22.62 16.93
CA VAL A 291 -28.22 22.93 16.99
C VAL A 291 -28.57 23.96 15.93
N ALA A 292 -27.70 24.95 15.73
CA ALA A 292 -27.85 25.91 14.64
C ALA A 292 -27.73 25.22 13.27
N ALA A 293 -26.79 24.28 13.12
CA ALA A 293 -26.48 23.60 11.86
C ALA A 293 -27.63 22.72 11.33
N ILE A 294 -28.47 22.16 12.20
CA ILE A 294 -29.60 21.31 11.79
C ILE A 294 -30.90 22.07 11.49
N LYS A 295 -30.97 23.38 11.77
CA LYS A 295 -32.17 24.19 11.49
C LYS A 295 -32.32 24.43 9.98
N PRO A 296 -33.47 24.09 9.36
CA PRO A 296 -33.71 24.35 7.94
C PRO A 296 -33.49 25.82 7.59
N GLY A 297 -32.72 26.08 6.52
CA GLY A 297 -32.43 27.44 6.04
C GLY A 297 -31.36 28.20 6.84
N ASN A 298 -30.80 27.61 7.90
CA ASN A 298 -29.73 28.26 8.66
C ASN A 298 -28.37 28.03 7.98
N LEU A 299 -27.81 29.09 7.42
CA LEU A 299 -26.47 29.12 6.83
C LEU A 299 -25.38 29.36 7.91
N ALA A 300 -25.58 28.92 9.15
CA ALA A 300 -24.69 29.18 10.29
C ALA A 300 -23.22 28.72 10.07
N TRP A 301 -22.97 27.84 9.10
CA TRP A 301 -21.62 27.44 8.70
C TRP A 301 -20.96 28.41 7.69
N LEU A 302 -21.72 29.29 7.03
CA LEU A 302 -21.19 30.34 6.13
C LEU A 302 -20.81 31.64 6.85
N THR A 303 -21.32 31.89 8.07
CA THR A 303 -21.24 33.22 8.69
C THR A 303 -19.85 33.67 9.13
N THR A 304 -18.84 32.79 9.12
CA THR A 304 -17.44 33.18 9.37
C THR A 304 -16.62 33.36 8.09
N TYR A 305 -17.12 32.90 6.92
CA TYR A 305 -16.32 32.76 5.70
C TYR A 305 -16.57 33.86 4.65
N THR A 306 -17.59 34.70 4.82
CA THR A 306 -18.04 35.66 3.81
C THR A 306 -17.14 36.88 3.59
N GLN A 307 -15.96 36.98 4.21
CA GLN A 307 -15.03 38.07 3.90
C GLN A 307 -13.95 37.73 2.86
N ASN A 308 -13.59 36.45 2.60
CA ASN A 308 -12.37 36.16 1.81
C ASN A 308 -12.47 35.16 0.64
N ALA A 309 -13.58 34.46 0.38
CA ALA A 309 -13.54 33.27 -0.50
C ALA A 309 -14.48 33.20 -1.71
N LEU A 310 -15.14 34.30 -2.11
CA LEU A 310 -15.96 34.31 -3.33
C LEU A 310 -15.10 34.50 -4.60
N ALA A 311 -14.21 33.55 -4.89
CA ALA A 311 -13.48 33.46 -6.15
C ALA A 311 -12.86 32.07 -6.39
N ALA A 312 -13.65 30.99 -6.49
CA ALA A 312 -13.15 29.75 -7.10
C ALA A 312 -14.27 28.85 -7.67
N SER A 313 -14.14 28.67 -8.99
CA SER A 313 -14.80 27.81 -9.97
C SER A 313 -15.73 26.66 -9.56
N SER A 314 -16.82 26.56 -10.32
CA SER A 314 -17.69 25.41 -10.54
C SER A 314 -17.06 24.37 -11.48
N ALA A 315 -17.00 23.11 -11.06
CA ALA A 315 -16.79 21.96 -11.94
C ALA A 315 -17.85 20.89 -11.65
N GLU A 316 -18.55 20.44 -12.68
CA GLU A 316 -19.58 19.40 -12.65
C GLU A 316 -18.97 18.01 -12.40
N VAL A 317 -19.65 17.18 -11.61
CA VAL A 317 -19.30 15.75 -11.40
C VAL A 317 -20.57 14.91 -11.63
N LYS A 318 -20.48 13.91 -12.51
CA LYS A 318 -21.53 12.91 -12.78
C LYS A 318 -21.17 11.52 -12.23
N ASP A 319 -22.23 10.83 -11.81
CA ASP A 319 -22.41 9.40 -11.52
C ASP A 319 -21.67 8.75 -10.33
N LEU A 320 -22.49 8.23 -9.39
CA LEU A 320 -22.10 7.58 -8.13
C LEU A 320 -22.64 6.13 -8.03
N THR A 321 -21.86 5.12 -8.41
CA THR A 321 -22.11 3.72 -8.02
C THR A 321 -20.82 2.91 -7.86
N GLY A 322 -20.50 2.45 -6.65
CA GLY A 322 -19.53 1.37 -6.42
C GLY A 322 -18.73 1.46 -5.12
N LEU A 323 -18.58 0.30 -4.46
CA LEU A 323 -17.72 -0.02 -3.28
C LEU A 323 -18.29 0.42 -1.91
N GLY A 324 -18.66 -0.45 -0.96
CA GLY A 324 -18.37 -1.87 -0.79
C GLY A 324 -17.13 -2.12 0.08
N GLU A 325 -17.18 -1.69 1.35
CA GLU A 325 -16.70 -2.42 2.55
C GLU A 325 -16.56 -1.47 3.76
N LEU A 326 -17.70 -1.23 4.40
CA LEU A 326 -17.83 -0.95 5.82
C LEU A 326 -18.88 -1.96 6.27
N LYS A 327 -18.63 -2.76 7.32
CA LYS A 327 -19.70 -3.53 7.98
C LYS A 327 -20.61 -2.57 8.78
N LEU A 328 -21.21 -1.63 8.07
CA LEU A 328 -22.50 -1.07 8.42
C LEU A 328 -23.53 -2.21 8.32
N PRO A 329 -24.59 -2.23 9.14
CA PRO A 329 -25.62 -3.26 9.04
C PRO A 329 -26.09 -3.43 7.58
N GLU A 330 -26.25 -4.68 7.13
CA GLU A 330 -26.54 -5.08 5.74
C GLU A 330 -27.71 -4.34 5.05
N GLN A 331 -28.55 -3.66 5.82
CA GLN A 331 -29.73 -2.92 5.34
C GLN A 331 -29.40 -1.54 4.76
N TRP A 332 -28.16 -1.06 4.86
CA TRP A 332 -27.79 0.34 4.58
C TRP A 332 -27.23 0.58 3.17
N SER A 333 -26.79 -0.46 2.46
CA SER A 333 -26.26 -0.35 1.09
C SER A 333 -27.35 -0.17 0.01
N ARG A 334 -28.63 -0.25 0.39
CA ARG A 334 -29.76 -0.26 -0.56
C ARG A 334 -30.59 1.03 -0.60
N LEU A 335 -30.30 2.04 0.21
CA LEU A 335 -31.13 3.25 0.29
C LEU A 335 -30.26 4.51 0.28
N VAL A 336 -30.12 5.11 -0.91
CA VAL A 336 -30.11 6.56 -1.25
C VAL A 336 -29.16 6.79 -2.45
N PRO A 337 -29.65 7.22 -3.63
CA PRO A 337 -28.80 7.75 -4.69
C PRO A 337 -28.32 9.15 -4.28
N PHE A 338 -27.02 9.28 -4.04
CA PHE A 338 -26.33 10.52 -3.62
C PHE A 338 -26.32 11.63 -4.72
N SER A 339 -27.05 11.47 -5.83
CA SER A 339 -26.83 12.21 -7.09
C SER A 339 -27.60 13.52 -7.26
N ARG A 340 -28.25 14.07 -6.22
CA ARG A 340 -29.19 15.21 -6.42
C ARG A 340 -28.99 16.48 -5.58
N ALA A 341 -27.86 16.67 -4.90
CA ALA A 341 -27.67 17.83 -4.01
C ALA A 341 -26.35 18.62 -4.18
N MET A 342 -25.75 18.67 -5.38
CA MET A 342 -24.48 19.40 -5.58
C MET A 342 -24.53 20.43 -6.72
N THR A 343 -25.42 21.41 -6.61
CA THR A 343 -25.21 22.72 -7.23
C THR A 343 -25.46 23.81 -6.19
N GLY A 344 -24.42 24.04 -5.36
CA GLY A 344 -24.33 25.21 -4.48
C GLY A 344 -24.66 24.94 -3.01
N VAL A 345 -23.71 25.26 -2.14
CA VAL A 345 -23.87 25.48 -0.69
C VAL A 345 -24.34 24.24 0.08
N GLY A 346 -23.38 23.42 0.52
CA GLY A 346 -23.61 22.12 1.18
C GLY A 346 -24.50 22.20 2.42
N SER A 347 -25.70 21.62 2.34
CA SER A 347 -26.56 21.43 3.50
C SER A 347 -26.06 20.25 4.34
N VAL A 348 -26.35 20.30 5.65
CA VAL A 348 -26.16 19.13 6.53
C VAL A 348 -26.98 17.98 5.98
N THR A 349 -26.31 16.88 5.68
CA THR A 349 -26.98 15.63 5.29
C THR A 349 -27.18 14.79 6.54
N GLN A 350 -28.39 14.27 6.75
CA GLN A 350 -28.74 13.51 7.94
C GLN A 350 -29.59 12.29 7.58
N VAL A 351 -29.43 11.22 8.35
CA VAL A 351 -30.25 10.02 8.28
C VAL A 351 -30.64 9.59 9.68
N GLY A 352 -31.91 9.23 9.84
CA GLY A 352 -32.51 8.86 11.12
C GLY A 352 -33.16 10.05 11.84
N GLN A 353 -33.50 9.85 13.11
CA GLN A 353 -34.12 10.89 13.92
C GLN A 353 -33.03 11.72 14.62
N ILE A 354 -33.08 13.03 14.38
CA ILE A 354 -32.21 14.01 15.04
C ILE A 354 -33.11 14.97 15.82
N SER A 355 -32.84 15.14 17.10
CA SER A 355 -33.56 16.06 17.99
C SER A 355 -32.59 17.01 18.68
N THR A 356 -33.12 17.93 19.48
CA THR A 356 -32.33 18.84 20.32
C THR A 356 -32.75 18.68 21.76
N ARG A 357 -31.81 18.77 22.70
CA ARG A 357 -32.11 18.83 24.13
C ARG A 357 -31.24 19.86 24.84
N THR A 358 -31.64 20.24 26.06
CA THR A 358 -30.86 21.10 26.94
C THR A 358 -30.10 20.22 27.94
N PHE A 359 -28.88 20.61 28.27
CA PHE A 359 -28.06 20.02 29.33
C PHE A 359 -27.39 21.14 30.13
N LEU A 360 -26.95 20.81 31.35
CA LEU A 360 -26.22 21.76 32.20
C LEU A 360 -24.73 21.66 31.91
N SER A 361 -24.14 22.76 31.44
CA SER A 361 -22.70 22.86 31.18
C SER A 361 -22.02 23.68 32.29
N GLY A 362 -21.02 23.09 32.95
CA GLY A 362 -20.20 23.73 33.98
C GLY A 362 -19.70 22.75 35.03
N ALA A 363 -18.39 22.78 35.32
CA ALA A 363 -17.77 21.96 36.36
C ALA A 363 -18.07 22.47 37.80
N ASP A 364 -18.54 23.72 37.93
CA ASP A 364 -18.95 24.32 39.20
C ASP A 364 -20.45 24.12 39.43
N SER A 365 -20.78 23.15 40.28
CA SER A 365 -22.13 22.67 40.66
C SER A 365 -23.09 23.70 41.25
N ARG A 366 -22.77 24.99 41.22
CA ARG A 366 -23.61 26.08 41.77
C ARG A 366 -24.07 27.11 40.74
N LYS A 367 -23.54 27.11 39.51
CA LYS A 367 -23.96 28.02 38.41
C LYS A 367 -23.76 27.41 37.02
N GLY A 368 -24.25 26.19 36.79
CA GLY A 368 -24.27 25.62 35.44
C GLY A 368 -25.09 26.48 34.49
N SER A 369 -24.54 26.80 33.31
CA SER A 369 -25.31 27.45 32.24
C SER A 369 -26.05 26.38 31.45
N GLU A 370 -27.35 26.56 31.24
CA GLU A 370 -28.12 25.73 30.30
C GLU A 370 -27.55 25.90 28.88
N GLN A 371 -27.17 24.78 28.27
CA GLN A 371 -26.70 24.72 26.89
C GLN A 371 -27.56 23.74 26.09
N THR A 372 -27.74 24.00 24.80
CA THR A 372 -28.48 23.11 23.90
C THR A 372 -27.52 22.27 23.07
N CYS A 373 -27.83 20.99 22.91
CA CYS A 373 -27.08 20.05 22.06
C CYS A 373 -28.01 19.32 21.07
N VAL A 374 -27.39 18.76 20.03
CA VAL A 374 -28.07 17.86 19.09
C VAL A 374 -28.01 16.43 19.63
N THR A 375 -29.11 15.70 19.54
CA THR A 375 -29.21 14.30 19.95
C THR A 375 -29.49 13.44 18.73
N LEU A 376 -28.61 12.49 18.46
CA LEU A 376 -28.73 11.47 17.43
C LEU A 376 -29.43 10.25 18.03
N ALA A 377 -30.60 9.87 17.49
CA ALA A 377 -31.26 8.64 17.87
C ALA A 377 -30.39 7.41 17.54
N PRO A 378 -30.68 6.22 18.10
CA PRO A 378 -29.92 5.01 17.80
C PRO A 378 -29.74 4.80 16.29
N SER A 379 -28.51 4.46 15.89
CA SER A 379 -28.11 4.29 14.48
C SER A 379 -28.28 5.53 13.58
N SER A 380 -28.60 6.71 14.11
CA SER A 380 -28.71 7.94 13.31
C SER A 380 -27.34 8.58 13.08
N TRP A 381 -27.20 9.32 11.99
CA TRP A 381 -25.97 10.05 11.67
C TRP A 381 -26.24 11.39 10.99
N MET A 382 -25.26 12.29 11.09
CA MET A 382 -25.22 13.56 10.38
C MET A 382 -23.84 13.81 9.78
N ALA A 383 -23.80 14.46 8.62
CA ALA A 383 -22.57 14.90 7.96
C ALA A 383 -22.50 16.43 7.92
N LEU A 384 -21.41 16.97 8.45
CA LEU A 384 -21.11 18.40 8.50
C LEU A 384 -20.03 18.72 7.46
N PRO A 385 -20.35 19.43 6.36
CA PRO A 385 -19.34 19.82 5.39
C PRO A 385 -18.38 20.85 6.01
N LEU A 386 -17.09 20.63 5.81
CA LEU A 386 -16.00 21.55 6.14
C LEU A 386 -15.37 22.08 4.84
N THR A 387 -15.07 23.37 4.83
CA THR A 387 -14.39 24.04 3.71
C THR A 387 -13.26 24.92 4.26
N GLY A 388 -12.32 25.31 3.40
CA GLY A 388 -11.21 26.17 3.81
C GLY A 388 -10.10 25.46 4.58
N LEU A 389 -10.06 24.13 4.50
CA LEU A 389 -8.96 23.36 5.06
C LEU A 389 -7.71 23.54 4.21
N GLN A 390 -6.54 23.43 4.85
CA GLN A 390 -5.25 23.45 4.15
C GLN A 390 -4.70 22.02 4.03
N PRO A 391 -4.66 21.45 2.81
CA PRO A 391 -4.17 20.09 2.61
C PRO A 391 -2.76 19.89 3.16
N GLY A 392 -2.56 18.79 3.87
CA GLY A 392 -1.27 18.43 4.47
C GLY A 392 -0.85 19.24 5.69
N GLN A 393 -1.64 20.23 6.14
CA GLN A 393 -1.42 20.96 7.40
C GLN A 393 -2.23 20.33 8.55
N PRO A 394 -1.73 20.38 9.79
CA PRO A 394 -2.44 19.82 10.93
C PRO A 394 -3.70 20.64 11.26
N HIS A 395 -4.82 19.94 11.38
CA HIS A 395 -6.09 20.47 11.88
C HIS A 395 -6.48 19.71 13.13
N ARG A 396 -7.14 20.38 14.07
CA ARG A 396 -7.67 19.76 15.29
C ARG A 396 -9.17 19.94 15.32
N LEU A 397 -9.87 18.83 15.47
CA LEU A 397 -11.31 18.82 15.71
C LEU A 397 -11.54 18.64 17.21
N ARG A 398 -12.35 19.51 17.81
CA ARG A 398 -12.79 19.42 19.20
C ARG A 398 -14.30 19.35 19.23
N ILE A 399 -14.84 18.27 19.78
CA ILE A 399 -16.27 17.99 19.83
C ILE A 399 -16.67 17.96 21.29
N GLU A 400 -17.62 18.81 21.64
CA GLU A 400 -18.23 18.80 22.95
C GLU A 400 -19.30 17.69 23.01
N ILE A 401 -19.17 16.82 24.00
CA ILE A 401 -20.05 15.68 24.22
C ILE A 401 -20.65 15.83 25.63
N PRO A 402 -21.96 16.05 25.76
CA PRO A 402 -22.63 16.04 27.06
C PRO A 402 -22.43 14.68 27.73
N VAL A 403 -22.04 14.69 29.01
CA VAL A 403 -21.78 13.46 29.77
C VAL A 403 -22.96 13.04 30.66
N ASP A 404 -24.08 13.77 30.63
CA ASP A 404 -25.29 13.47 31.41
C ASP A 404 -26.09 12.28 30.85
N GLU A 405 -25.72 11.74 29.69
CA GLU A 405 -26.26 10.50 29.14
C GLU A 405 -25.15 9.58 28.63
N GLY A 406 -25.32 8.27 28.81
CA GLY A 406 -24.44 7.30 28.19
C GLY A 406 -24.73 7.15 26.68
N GLY A 407 -23.70 7.14 25.85
CA GLY A 407 -23.82 7.09 24.39
C GLY A 407 -22.57 6.56 23.70
N ASN A 408 -22.68 6.23 22.41
CA ASN A 408 -21.53 5.83 21.57
C ASN A 408 -21.52 6.69 20.31
N LEU A 409 -20.68 7.72 20.30
CA LEU A 409 -20.51 8.64 19.19
C LEU A 409 -19.26 8.26 18.40
N SER A 410 -19.42 8.01 17.11
CA SER A 410 -18.31 7.84 16.17
C SER A 410 -18.16 9.08 15.29
N VAL A 411 -16.91 9.44 15.05
CA VAL A 411 -16.51 10.60 14.28
C VAL A 411 -15.58 10.13 13.17
N ALA A 412 -15.93 10.41 11.93
CA ALA A 412 -15.07 10.14 10.79
C ALA A 412 -14.94 11.39 9.93
N ILE A 413 -13.79 11.57 9.30
CA ILE A 413 -13.60 12.59 8.26
C ILE A 413 -13.80 11.87 6.92
N LYS A 414 -14.44 12.55 5.95
CA LYS A 414 -14.60 12.04 4.59
C LYS A 414 -14.36 13.14 3.55
N GLY A 415 -13.44 12.93 2.63
CA GLY A 415 -13.18 13.77 1.48
C GLY A 415 -14.34 13.74 0.49
N ALA A 416 -14.57 14.87 -0.18
CA ALA A 416 -15.57 14.94 -1.24
C ALA A 416 -15.02 14.28 -2.52
N GLY A 417 -15.51 13.10 -2.91
CA GLY A 417 -15.21 12.48 -4.20
C GLY A 417 -15.27 10.95 -4.23
N HIS A 418 -15.23 10.37 -5.44
CA HIS A 418 -15.62 8.98 -5.69
C HIS A 418 -14.58 7.90 -5.52
N ASN A 419 -13.30 8.28 -5.62
CA ASN A 419 -12.20 7.34 -5.78
C ASN A 419 -11.23 7.41 -4.60
N ASP A 420 -11.67 7.89 -3.45
CA ASP A 420 -10.83 7.82 -2.26
C ASP A 420 -10.82 6.38 -1.76
N GLN A 421 -9.83 5.61 -2.23
CA GLN A 421 -9.48 4.31 -1.66
C GLN A 421 -8.81 4.47 -0.28
N SER A 422 -8.61 5.70 0.19
CA SER A 422 -8.10 5.97 1.53
C SER A 422 -9.23 5.78 2.54
N LEU A 423 -9.01 4.91 3.52
CA LEU A 423 -9.76 5.01 4.76
C LEU A 423 -9.34 6.33 5.41
N GLU A 424 -10.30 7.17 5.77
CA GLU A 424 -9.99 8.44 6.42
C GLU A 424 -10.00 8.30 7.95
N PRO A 425 -9.37 9.23 8.69
CA PRO A 425 -9.28 9.13 10.14
C PRO A 425 -10.65 8.97 10.78
N GLN A 426 -10.80 7.89 11.55
CA GLN A 426 -11.99 7.58 12.31
C GLN A 426 -11.65 7.44 13.78
N THR A 427 -12.46 8.06 14.64
CA THR A 427 -12.39 7.93 16.09
C THR A 427 -13.77 7.63 16.64
N SER A 428 -13.84 7.06 17.85
CA SER A 428 -15.11 6.82 18.53
C SER A 428 -14.98 7.10 20.01
N VAL A 429 -16.03 7.66 20.60
CA VAL A 429 -16.15 7.96 22.02
C VAL A 429 -17.34 7.20 22.58
N VAL A 430 -17.09 6.43 23.63
CA VAL A 430 -18.12 5.76 24.40
C VAL A 430 -18.21 6.43 25.77
N VAL A 431 -19.35 7.03 26.07
CA VAL A 431 -19.67 7.56 27.40
C VAL A 431 -20.44 6.49 28.14
N ASN A 432 -19.85 5.89 29.18
CA ASN A 432 -20.55 4.91 29.99
C ASN A 432 -21.54 5.58 30.92
N GLN A 433 -22.66 4.91 31.16
CA GLN A 433 -23.70 5.42 32.04
C GLN A 433 -23.29 5.44 33.52
N SER A 434 -22.31 4.62 33.90
CA SER A 434 -21.68 4.70 35.23
C SER A 434 -20.96 6.03 35.44
N ASP A 435 -20.35 6.54 34.38
CA ASP A 435 -19.52 7.75 34.41
C ASP A 435 -20.41 9.00 34.30
N SER A 436 -21.59 8.85 33.67
CA SER A 436 -22.59 9.92 33.51
C SER A 436 -23.32 10.29 34.79
N THR A 437 -23.45 9.38 35.75
CA THR A 437 -24.24 9.64 36.98
C THR A 437 -23.50 10.50 38.01
N GLN A 438 -22.21 10.78 37.81
CA GLN A 438 -21.37 11.58 38.71
C GLN A 438 -20.82 12.87 38.08
N ALA A 439 -20.93 13.04 36.76
CA ALA A 439 -20.34 14.16 36.06
C ALA A 439 -21.41 15.14 35.56
N GLU A 440 -21.45 16.34 36.16
CA GLU A 440 -22.09 17.50 35.54
C GLU A 440 -21.12 18.10 34.49
N GLY A 441 -21.63 18.46 33.32
CA GLY A 441 -20.87 19.16 32.29
C GLY A 441 -20.74 18.44 30.95
N SER A 442 -19.67 18.74 30.23
CA SER A 442 -19.35 18.18 28.92
C SER A 442 -17.91 17.68 28.88
N LEU A 443 -17.69 16.59 28.15
CA LEU A 443 -16.38 16.12 27.75
C LEU A 443 -16.01 16.78 26.43
N THR A 444 -14.74 17.13 26.24
CA THR A 444 -14.23 17.47 24.91
C THR A 444 -13.52 16.25 24.33
N HIS A 445 -14.00 15.73 23.21
CA HIS A 445 -13.27 14.79 22.38
C HIS A 445 -12.43 15.56 21.37
N ASP A 446 -11.12 15.40 21.40
CA ASP A 446 -10.22 16.06 20.47
C ASP A 446 -9.32 15.08 19.71
N PHE A 447 -9.12 15.35 18.42
CA PHE A 447 -8.12 14.65 17.63
C PHE A 447 -7.55 15.54 16.54
N VAL A 448 -6.32 15.22 16.15
CA VAL A 448 -5.57 15.90 15.09
C VAL A 448 -5.65 15.08 13.82
N PHE A 449 -5.80 15.75 12.68
CA PHE A 449 -5.80 15.13 11.35
C PHE A 449 -5.14 16.04 10.32
N TRP A 450 -4.77 15.46 9.17
CA TRP A 450 -4.18 16.18 8.05
C TRP A 450 -5.05 15.98 6.81
N PRO A 451 -5.90 16.95 6.44
CA PRO A 451 -6.79 16.78 5.31
C PRO A 451 -6.00 16.59 4.01
N SER A 452 -6.50 15.72 3.13
CA SER A 452 -5.96 15.54 1.77
C SER A 452 -6.50 16.59 0.79
N ARG A 453 -7.61 17.25 1.14
CA ARG A 453 -8.36 18.21 0.30
C ARG A 453 -8.84 19.40 1.11
N GLU A 454 -9.14 20.51 0.42
CA GLU A 454 -9.69 21.71 1.06
C GLU A 454 -11.14 21.55 1.54
N GLN A 455 -11.84 20.56 0.99
CA GLN A 455 -13.23 20.23 1.29
C GLN A 455 -13.35 18.77 1.76
N VAL A 456 -13.84 18.60 2.99
CA VAL A 456 -14.13 17.30 3.59
C VAL A 456 -15.47 17.41 4.34
N SER A 457 -16.02 16.31 4.82
CA SER A 457 -17.19 16.28 5.69
C SER A 457 -16.85 15.54 6.97
N ILE A 458 -17.28 16.06 8.11
CA ILE A 458 -17.27 15.31 9.37
C ILE A 458 -18.54 14.49 9.43
N LEU A 459 -18.42 13.18 9.51
CA LEU A 459 -19.50 12.27 9.80
C LEU A 459 -19.57 12.04 11.31
N LEU A 460 -20.71 12.40 11.92
CA LEU A 460 -21.05 12.12 13.30
C LEU A 460 -22.13 11.03 13.31
N ALA A 461 -21.82 9.86 13.85
CA ALA A 461 -22.70 8.71 13.84
C ALA A 461 -22.92 8.14 15.24
N ASN A 462 -24.16 7.85 15.60
CA ASN A 462 -24.47 7.11 16.81
C ASN A 462 -24.38 5.60 16.53
N ASN A 463 -23.31 4.97 17.00
CA ASN A 463 -23.09 3.53 16.83
C ASN A 463 -23.88 2.68 17.84
N SER A 464 -24.55 3.29 18.81
CA SER A 464 -25.43 2.58 19.73
C SER A 464 -26.73 2.17 19.04
N ARG A 465 -27.14 0.92 19.25
CA ARG A 465 -28.44 0.40 18.81
C ARG A 465 -29.58 0.73 19.78
N MET A 466 -29.24 1.16 20.99
CA MET A 466 -30.21 1.26 22.09
C MET A 466 -30.30 2.66 22.69
N LYS A 467 -29.20 3.42 22.67
CA LYS A 467 -29.07 4.69 23.38
C LYS A 467 -28.87 5.83 22.39
N PRO A 468 -29.42 7.03 22.66
CA PRO A 468 -29.05 8.22 21.91
C PRO A 468 -27.58 8.60 22.16
N ALA A 469 -27.05 9.48 21.32
CA ALA A 469 -25.76 10.14 21.54
C ALA A 469 -25.92 11.64 21.25
N SER A 470 -25.43 12.50 22.14
CA SER A 470 -25.51 13.94 21.93
C SER A 470 -24.19 14.58 21.56
N VAL A 471 -24.29 15.67 20.81
CA VAL A 471 -23.18 16.47 20.33
C VAL A 471 -23.52 17.93 20.60
N GLY A 472 -22.66 18.62 21.36
CA GLY A 472 -22.73 20.05 21.62
C GLY A 472 -22.04 20.83 20.50
N LYS A 473 -21.07 21.66 20.87
CA LYS A 473 -20.28 22.46 19.93
C LYS A 473 -19.20 21.64 19.20
N VAL A 474 -18.97 21.96 17.93
CA VAL A 474 -17.83 21.45 17.15
C VAL A 474 -16.90 22.63 16.84
N LEU A 475 -15.67 22.57 17.31
CA LEU A 475 -14.63 23.56 17.04
C LEU A 475 -13.55 22.93 16.15
N LEU A 476 -13.22 23.63 15.08
CA LEU A 476 -12.14 23.29 14.17
C LEU A 476 -11.03 24.33 14.31
N GLU A 477 -9.82 23.85 14.52
CA GLU A 477 -8.62 24.66 14.63
C GLU A 477 -7.60 24.22 13.60
N THR A 478 -6.73 25.14 13.21
CA THR A 478 -5.56 24.88 12.36
C THR A 478 -4.31 25.31 13.11
N ALA A 479 -3.19 24.63 12.86
CA ALA A 479 -1.90 24.98 13.45
C ALA A 479 -0.85 25.16 12.37
N GLN A 480 0.22 25.88 12.72
CA GLN A 480 1.38 26.02 11.87
C GLN A 480 2.41 24.95 12.23
N MET A 481 3.13 24.50 11.20
CA MET A 481 4.27 23.62 11.36
C MET A 481 5.51 24.47 11.60
N GLU A 482 6.05 24.43 12.82
CA GLU A 482 7.32 25.08 13.16
C GLU A 482 8.47 24.08 13.04
N THR A 483 9.58 24.54 12.47
CA THR A 483 10.82 23.76 12.42
C THR A 483 11.50 23.85 13.78
N VAL A 484 11.73 22.70 14.41
CA VAL A 484 12.37 22.58 15.73
C VAL A 484 13.72 21.89 15.53
N PRO A 485 14.82 22.50 15.99
CA PRO A 485 16.13 21.90 15.88
C PRO A 485 16.16 20.49 16.46
N ALA A 486 16.76 19.54 15.75
CA ALA A 486 16.83 18.14 16.21
C ALA A 486 17.40 18.01 17.64
N MET A 487 18.38 18.86 17.99
CA MET A 487 19.00 18.90 19.31
C MET A 487 18.22 19.69 20.38
N ALA A 488 17.28 20.56 20.01
CA ALA A 488 16.53 21.40 20.96
C ALA A 488 15.31 20.68 21.56
N ALA A 489 15.00 19.46 21.11
CA ALA A 489 13.96 18.61 21.69
C ALA A 489 14.27 18.14 23.13
N ASP A 490 15.47 18.43 23.65
CA ASP A 490 15.96 18.01 24.97
C ASP A 490 15.21 18.60 26.18
N THR A 491 14.48 19.69 25.99
CA THR A 491 14.10 20.54 27.15
C THR A 491 12.79 20.19 27.88
N THR A 492 12.05 19.14 27.52
CA THR A 492 10.73 18.88 28.16
C THR A 492 10.54 17.50 28.78
N ILE A 493 11.39 16.51 28.51
CA ILE A 493 11.29 15.19 29.16
C ILE A 493 12.54 15.02 30.01
N SER A 494 12.44 15.46 31.28
CA SER A 494 13.56 15.43 32.22
C SER A 494 14.14 14.02 32.33
N SER A 495 15.41 13.86 31.96
CA SER A 495 16.14 12.58 31.96
C SER A 495 16.40 11.99 33.36
N ASP A 496 15.96 12.67 34.42
CA ASP A 496 16.24 12.32 35.82
C ASP A 496 15.22 11.37 36.48
N SER A 497 14.27 10.82 35.73
CA SER A 497 13.26 9.92 36.29
C SER A 497 13.28 8.53 35.63
N ILE A 498 14.25 7.70 36.03
CA ILE A 498 14.19 6.23 35.85
C ILE A 498 12.95 5.63 36.57
N GLN A 499 12.18 6.44 37.31
CA GLN A 499 10.88 6.10 37.92
C GLN A 499 9.66 6.85 37.35
N SER A 500 9.76 7.62 36.26
CA SER A 500 8.58 8.29 35.70
C SER A 500 7.65 7.29 35.02
N ARG A 501 6.35 7.43 35.30
CA ARG A 501 5.29 6.72 34.57
C ARG A 501 5.41 7.06 33.08
N HIS A 502 5.61 6.04 32.25
CA HIS A 502 5.55 6.18 30.80
C HIS A 502 4.11 6.36 30.34
N THR A 503 3.93 7.22 29.35
CA THR A 503 2.65 7.45 28.68
C THR A 503 2.81 7.00 27.24
N SER A 504 1.89 6.13 26.81
CA SER A 504 1.99 5.45 25.52
C SER A 504 0.81 5.74 24.61
N ILE A 505 1.06 5.76 23.30
CA ILE A 505 0.02 5.62 22.26
C ILE A 505 0.04 4.19 21.74
N TYR A 506 -1.15 3.62 21.51
CA TYR A 506 -1.33 2.29 20.96
C TYR A 506 -1.88 2.37 19.53
N LEU A 507 -1.12 1.86 18.55
CA LEU A 507 -1.54 1.74 17.15
C LEU A 507 -1.78 0.27 16.82
N ASP A 508 -2.99 -0.19 17.15
CA ASP A 508 -3.45 -1.57 16.97
C ASP A 508 -3.64 -1.92 15.48
N GLN A 509 -4.22 -0.98 14.73
CA GLN A 509 -4.52 -1.19 13.32
C GLN A 509 -3.43 -0.60 12.43
N PRO A 510 -2.74 -1.43 11.63
CA PRO A 510 -1.63 -0.99 10.80
C PRO A 510 -2.03 -0.22 9.52
N PHE A 511 -3.27 0.29 9.41
CA PHE A 511 -3.68 1.18 8.31
C PHE A 511 -3.12 2.60 8.51
N LEU A 512 -1.81 2.71 8.77
CA LEU A 512 -1.17 3.94 9.20
C LEU A 512 -1.25 5.05 8.16
N VAL A 513 -1.13 4.69 6.88
CA VAL A 513 -1.23 5.65 5.77
C VAL A 513 -2.58 6.35 5.77
N ASP A 514 -3.64 5.58 6.05
CA ASP A 514 -5.02 6.05 6.13
C ASP A 514 -5.26 6.87 7.40
N CYS A 515 -4.87 6.33 8.57
CA CYS A 515 -4.99 7.02 9.85
C CYS A 515 -4.24 8.36 9.87
N MET A 516 -3.08 8.41 9.21
CA MET A 516 -2.28 9.64 9.10
C MET A 516 -2.63 10.46 7.87
N ALA A 517 -3.55 10.03 7.01
CA ALA A 517 -3.93 10.68 5.75
C ALA A 517 -2.73 11.03 4.84
N ALA A 518 -1.73 10.15 4.79
CA ALA A 518 -0.50 10.37 4.04
C ALA A 518 -0.75 10.30 2.51
N PRO A 519 -0.11 11.18 1.73
CA PRO A 519 -0.32 11.22 0.28
C PRO A 519 0.25 9.98 -0.38
N ARG A 520 -0.51 9.44 -1.34
CA ARG A 520 -0.12 8.29 -2.18
C ARG A 520 0.22 8.76 -3.59
N VAL A 521 0.96 7.94 -4.32
CA VAL A 521 1.37 8.23 -5.70
C VAL A 521 0.57 7.35 -6.66
N PRO A 522 -0.02 7.92 -7.73
CA PRO A 522 -0.68 7.11 -8.74
C PRO A 522 0.35 6.30 -9.54
N ASP A 523 0.10 5.01 -9.65
CA ASP A 523 0.80 4.14 -10.57
C ASP A 523 0.50 4.54 -12.03
N THR A 524 1.53 4.60 -12.86
CA THR A 524 1.42 5.16 -14.22
C THR A 524 0.58 4.30 -15.17
N GLN A 525 0.45 3.00 -14.90
CA GLN A 525 -0.27 2.08 -15.79
C GLN A 525 -1.67 1.78 -15.26
N SER A 526 -1.80 1.47 -13.98
CA SER A 526 -3.07 1.09 -13.36
C SER A 526 -3.89 2.29 -12.85
N GLY A 527 -3.24 3.44 -12.61
CA GLY A 527 -3.84 4.59 -11.96
C GLY A 527 -4.14 4.39 -10.47
N GLN A 528 -3.80 3.23 -9.89
CA GLN A 528 -3.99 2.94 -8.48
C GLN A 528 -3.09 3.84 -7.63
N LEU A 529 -3.61 4.29 -6.48
CA LEU A 529 -2.83 5.04 -5.51
C LEU A 529 -2.04 4.06 -4.64
N LEU A 530 -0.72 4.13 -4.71
CA LEU A 530 0.20 3.24 -4.01
C LEU A 530 1.13 4.03 -3.07
N GLU A 531 1.65 3.34 -2.06
CA GLU A 531 2.60 3.88 -1.10
C GLU A 531 4.03 3.86 -1.66
N ASN A 532 4.73 5.00 -1.58
CA ASN A 532 6.18 5.09 -1.79
C ASN A 532 6.87 5.54 -0.50
N TRP A 533 8.20 5.69 -0.54
CA TRP A 533 8.95 6.21 0.61
C TRP A 533 8.49 7.60 1.09
N ASP A 534 8.01 8.50 0.23
CA ASP A 534 7.46 9.79 0.67
C ASP A 534 6.16 9.62 1.47
N THR A 535 5.31 8.67 1.07
CA THR A 535 4.12 8.30 1.83
C THR A 535 4.51 7.86 3.23
N TRP A 536 5.44 6.90 3.35
CA TRP A 536 5.88 6.34 4.62
C TRP A 536 6.65 7.35 5.48
N GLN A 537 7.46 8.22 4.88
CA GLN A 537 8.09 9.35 5.54
C GLN A 537 7.07 10.30 6.16
N THR A 538 6.00 10.62 5.42
CA THR A 538 4.92 11.47 5.92
C THR A 538 4.19 10.83 7.11
N VAL A 539 3.96 9.51 7.05
CA VAL A 539 3.37 8.75 8.17
C VAL A 539 4.25 8.85 9.42
N ALA A 540 5.55 8.57 9.31
CA ALA A 540 6.48 8.62 10.43
C ALA A 540 6.56 10.04 11.05
N GLU A 541 6.66 11.07 10.22
CA GLU A 541 6.65 12.47 10.67
C GLU A 541 5.38 12.82 11.46
N ARG A 542 4.21 12.39 10.98
CA ARG A 542 2.90 12.69 11.60
C ARG A 542 2.70 11.93 12.92
N ILE A 543 3.19 10.69 13.01
CA ILE A 543 3.20 9.93 14.27
C ILE A 543 4.03 10.66 15.33
N VAL A 544 5.26 11.09 15.00
CA VAL A 544 6.11 11.86 15.92
C VAL A 544 5.42 13.17 16.35
N GLN A 545 4.79 13.87 15.41
CA GLN A 545 4.04 15.10 15.71
C GLN A 545 2.88 14.84 16.67
N GLN A 546 2.13 13.76 16.46
CA GLN A 546 1.02 13.37 17.31
C GLN A 546 1.50 12.96 18.71
N MET A 547 2.60 12.22 18.81
CA MET A 547 3.21 11.85 20.09
C MET A 547 3.61 13.08 20.91
N ARG A 548 4.27 14.05 20.26
CA ARG A 548 4.66 15.32 20.90
C ARG A 548 3.45 16.14 21.33
N GLN A 549 2.41 16.23 20.49
CA GLN A 549 1.18 16.94 20.79
C GLN A 549 0.43 16.30 21.98
N ALA A 550 0.45 14.97 22.08
CA ALA A 550 -0.14 14.22 23.18
C ALA A 550 0.76 14.12 24.42
N GLN A 551 1.99 14.64 24.36
CA GLN A 551 2.99 14.55 25.43
C GLN A 551 3.26 13.10 25.88
N VAL A 552 3.32 12.18 24.91
CA VAL A 552 3.68 10.77 25.14
C VAL A 552 5.11 10.49 24.70
N ASP A 553 5.75 9.52 25.36
CA ASP A 553 7.15 9.17 25.11
C ASP A 553 7.34 7.81 24.43
N THR A 554 6.28 6.99 24.38
CA THR A 554 6.33 5.61 23.92
C THR A 554 5.22 5.32 22.91
N LEU A 555 5.55 4.62 21.83
CA LEU A 555 4.62 4.15 20.82
C LEU A 555 4.58 2.62 20.83
N HIS A 556 3.39 2.05 20.92
CA HIS A 556 3.16 0.63 20.62
C HIS A 556 2.66 0.52 19.18
N LEU A 557 3.35 -0.29 18.37
CA LEU A 557 3.02 -0.51 16.98
C LEU A 557 2.90 -1.99 16.67
N THR A 558 1.73 -2.43 16.20
CA THR A 558 1.56 -3.75 15.59
C THR A 558 2.23 -3.76 14.20
N ALA A 559 3.48 -4.24 14.15
CA ALA A 559 4.29 -4.19 12.92
C ALA A 559 4.12 -5.41 12.01
N ALA A 560 3.59 -6.50 12.54
CA ALA A 560 3.29 -7.70 11.76
C ALA A 560 2.02 -8.35 12.30
N THR A 561 1.13 -8.72 11.39
CA THR A 561 -0.10 -9.42 11.66
C THR A 561 -0.23 -10.63 10.73
N SER A 562 -1.27 -11.42 10.95
CA SER A 562 -1.67 -12.46 9.98
C SER A 562 -1.98 -11.89 8.58
N SER A 563 -2.33 -10.61 8.49
CA SER A 563 -2.71 -9.95 7.24
C SER A 563 -1.55 -9.25 6.54
N GLY A 564 -0.37 -9.11 7.13
CA GLY A 564 0.76 -8.40 6.49
C GLY A 564 1.83 -7.94 7.47
N SER A 565 2.86 -7.25 6.98
CA SER A 565 3.88 -6.64 7.83
C SER A 565 4.32 -5.29 7.28
N LEU A 566 4.71 -4.39 8.19
CA LEU A 566 5.32 -3.10 7.94
C LEU A 566 6.86 -3.17 7.85
N MET A 567 7.41 -4.38 7.88
CA MET A 567 8.84 -4.66 7.73
C MET A 567 9.05 -5.88 6.82
N PRO A 568 10.17 -5.96 6.10
CA PRO A 568 10.48 -7.09 5.23
C PRO A 568 10.81 -8.33 6.08
N LEU A 569 9.79 -9.16 6.37
CA LEU A 569 9.96 -10.44 7.06
C LEU A 569 9.82 -11.60 6.07
N GLN A 570 10.96 -12.12 5.60
CA GLN A 570 11.02 -13.26 4.68
C GLN A 570 10.28 -14.50 5.25
N SER A 571 10.30 -14.68 6.57
CA SER A 571 9.66 -15.81 7.26
C SER A 571 8.13 -15.71 7.29
N LEU A 572 7.55 -14.51 7.31
CA LEU A 572 6.09 -14.33 7.44
C LEU A 572 5.35 -14.29 6.11
N ARG A 573 6.06 -14.23 4.96
CA ARG A 573 5.46 -14.14 3.61
C ARG A 573 4.30 -13.13 3.59
N SER A 574 4.57 -11.95 4.14
CA SER A 574 3.57 -10.93 4.42
C SER A 574 2.74 -10.58 3.18
N LEU A 575 1.42 -10.51 3.35
CA LEU A 575 0.56 -9.98 2.29
C LEU A 575 0.77 -8.47 2.18
N PRO A 576 0.60 -7.89 0.98
CA PRO A 576 0.76 -6.45 0.73
C PRO A 576 -0.45 -5.64 1.23
N SER A 577 -1.16 -6.09 2.27
CA SER A 577 -2.33 -5.36 2.79
C SER A 577 -1.92 -4.08 3.51
N LEU A 578 -0.73 -4.06 4.12
CA LEU A 578 -0.20 -2.94 4.91
C LEU A 578 0.72 -2.03 4.09
N ASP A 579 1.40 -2.57 3.08
CA ASP A 579 2.21 -1.82 2.13
C ASP A 579 1.95 -2.34 0.71
N LYS A 580 1.30 -1.50 -0.12
CA LYS A 580 0.94 -1.83 -1.50
C LYS A 580 1.99 -1.35 -2.50
N SER A 581 3.15 -0.91 -2.03
CA SER A 581 4.29 -0.51 -2.89
C SER A 581 4.64 -1.56 -3.95
N THR A 582 4.55 -2.83 -3.61
CA THR A 582 4.88 -3.96 -4.52
C THR A 582 3.97 -4.04 -5.76
N PHE A 583 2.85 -3.32 -5.79
CA PHE A 583 1.95 -3.24 -6.93
C PHE A 583 2.37 -2.24 -8.00
N PHE A 584 3.43 -1.43 -7.79
CA PHE A 584 3.91 -0.52 -8.84
C PHE A 584 4.22 -1.28 -10.13
N SER A 585 3.62 -0.83 -11.24
CA SER A 585 3.71 -1.50 -12.54
C SER A 585 5.11 -1.47 -13.15
N ASP A 586 5.91 -0.48 -12.78
CA ASP A 586 7.31 -0.34 -13.21
C ASP A 586 8.29 -1.12 -12.32
N GLY A 587 7.80 -1.83 -11.30
CA GLY A 587 8.59 -2.68 -10.44
C GLY A 587 9.57 -1.93 -9.52
N ARG A 588 9.31 -0.64 -9.23
CA ARG A 588 10.22 0.20 -8.44
C ARG A 588 10.40 -0.23 -6.99
N ALA A 589 9.41 -0.93 -6.42
CA ALA A 589 9.48 -1.50 -5.08
C ALA A 589 9.31 -3.02 -5.21
N PRO A 590 10.38 -3.75 -5.52
CA PRO A 590 10.29 -5.20 -5.69
C PRO A 590 10.04 -5.91 -4.37
N GLU A 591 10.14 -5.23 -3.21
CA GLU A 591 9.88 -5.70 -1.85
C GLU A 591 9.14 -4.60 -1.07
N SER A 592 8.48 -4.97 0.04
CA SER A 592 7.83 -4.01 0.93
C SER A 592 8.87 -3.10 1.59
N HIS A 593 8.51 -1.85 1.79
CA HIS A 593 9.33 -0.89 2.50
C HIS A 593 9.53 -1.29 3.97
N ASP A 594 10.72 -1.06 4.50
CA ASP A 594 10.97 -1.20 5.94
C ASP A 594 10.52 0.06 6.68
N PHE A 595 9.20 0.16 6.89
CA PHE A 595 8.62 1.28 7.62
C PHE A 595 9.04 1.29 9.10
N VAL A 596 9.31 0.13 9.69
CA VAL A 596 9.72 0.05 11.10
C VAL A 596 11.10 0.65 11.31
N GLU A 597 12.08 0.33 10.45
CA GLU A 597 13.39 0.99 10.48
C GLU A 597 13.25 2.50 10.26
N LEU A 598 12.42 2.93 9.30
CA LEU A 598 12.16 4.36 9.08
C LEU A 598 11.63 5.03 10.35
N LEU A 599 10.61 4.44 10.97
CA LEU A 599 9.98 4.98 12.16
C LEU A 599 10.96 5.01 13.35
N LEU A 600 11.78 3.96 13.54
CA LEU A 600 12.82 3.93 14.57
C LEU A 600 13.76 5.13 14.44
N ARG A 601 14.25 5.43 13.22
CA ARG A 601 15.13 6.59 13.00
C ARG A 601 14.44 7.93 13.33
N HIS A 602 13.16 8.07 13.01
CA HIS A 602 12.36 9.26 13.36
C HIS A 602 12.15 9.41 14.86
N LEU A 603 11.91 8.29 15.56
CA LEU A 603 11.73 8.26 17.01
C LEU A 603 13.06 8.50 17.74
N ASP A 604 14.16 7.89 17.31
CA ASP A 604 15.50 8.10 17.85
C ASP A 604 15.92 9.57 17.72
N ARG A 605 15.73 10.17 16.54
CA ARG A 605 15.94 11.61 16.31
C ARG A 605 15.11 12.49 17.26
N SER A 606 13.98 11.98 17.72
CA SER A 606 13.06 12.68 18.63
C SER A 606 13.16 12.25 20.09
N LYS A 607 14.09 11.33 20.42
CA LYS A 607 14.22 10.70 21.75
C LYS A 607 12.91 10.05 22.25
N LEU A 608 12.15 9.48 21.33
CA LEU A 608 10.93 8.72 21.60
C LEU A 608 11.22 7.22 21.52
N ARG A 609 10.32 6.41 22.08
CA ARG A 609 10.48 4.95 22.14
C ARG A 609 9.46 4.22 21.28
N LEU A 610 9.87 3.08 20.73
CA LEU A 610 9.01 2.13 20.02
C LEU A 610 8.96 0.79 20.76
N ILE A 611 7.75 0.28 20.95
CA ILE A 611 7.48 -1.11 21.30
C ILE A 611 6.84 -1.75 20.07
N ILE A 612 7.53 -2.75 19.52
CA ILE A 612 7.06 -3.49 18.34
C ILE A 612 6.24 -4.68 18.82
N GLU A 613 5.02 -4.78 18.31
CA GLU A 613 4.12 -5.88 18.56
C GLU A 613 3.96 -6.73 17.31
N VAL A 614 3.94 -8.04 17.51
CA VAL A 614 3.77 -9.04 16.43
C VAL A 614 2.59 -9.91 16.81
N GLU A 615 1.54 -9.83 16.00
CA GLU A 615 0.38 -10.71 16.13
C GLU A 615 0.65 -12.00 15.36
N LEU A 616 0.96 -13.06 16.10
CA LEU A 616 1.15 -14.39 15.54
C LEU A 616 -0.22 -15.06 15.34
N PRO A 617 -0.54 -15.58 14.14
CA PRO A 617 -1.76 -16.36 13.95
C PRO A 617 -1.72 -17.60 14.84
N GLN A 618 -2.87 -17.95 15.43
CA GLN A 618 -2.99 -19.14 16.30
C GLN A 618 -2.49 -20.43 15.64
N SER A 619 -2.56 -20.54 14.31
CA SER A 619 -2.07 -21.69 13.56
C SER A 619 -0.55 -21.87 13.64
N LEU A 620 0.23 -20.80 13.87
CA LEU A 620 1.68 -20.88 14.06
C LEU A 620 2.07 -21.33 15.48
N LEU A 621 1.20 -21.14 16.48
CA LEU A 621 1.43 -21.60 17.85
C LEU A 621 1.14 -23.09 18.05
N ALA A 622 0.49 -23.73 17.06
CA ALA A 622 0.08 -25.13 17.10
C ALA A 622 1.04 -26.09 16.34
N ALA A 623 2.07 -25.54 15.69
CA ALA A 623 3.16 -26.28 15.04
C ALA A 623 4.41 -26.26 15.93
#